data_AF-A0A9D0TIQ9-F1
#
_entry.id   AF-A0A9D0TIQ9-F1
#
_cell.length_a   1.000
_cell.length_b   1.000
_cell.length_c   1.000
_cell.angle_alpha   90.00
_cell.angle_beta   90.00
_cell.angle_gamma   90.00
#
_symmetry.space_group_name_H-M   'P 1'
#
loop_
_entity.id
_entity.type
_entity.pdbx_description
1 polymer ?
#
loop_
_entity_poly.entity_id
_entity_poly.type
_entity_poly.pdbx_seq_one_letter_code
_entity_poly.pdbx_strand_id
1 'polypeptide(L)' 'DNPELSRDALIQGMVDNPKVIERPIVLSKGKAAIGRPPESVLDIL' A
#
# COMPACT_ATOMS: atom_id res chain seq x y z
N ASP A 1 0.19 2.59 17.23
CA ASP A 1 -1.16 2.76 16.68
C ASP A 1 -1.75 4.00 17.34
N ASN A 2 -2.19 5.00 16.58
CA ASN A 2 -2.79 6.21 17.16
C ASN A 2 -4.32 6.10 17.01
N PRO A 3 -5.05 5.65 18.05
CA PRO A 3 -6.48 5.32 17.94
C PRO A 3 -7.36 6.55 17.68
N GLU A 4 -6.81 7.76 17.73
CA GLU A 4 -7.50 9.02 17.47
C GLU A 4 -7.62 9.34 15.97
N LEU A 5 -6.82 8.70 15.10
CA LEU A 5 -6.88 8.94 13.66
C LEU A 5 -7.95 8.05 13.03
N SER A 6 -9.00 8.69 12.54
CA SER A 6 -10.00 8.02 11.70
C SER A 6 -9.36 7.42 10.46
N ARG A 7 -9.88 6.28 9.98
CA ARG A 7 -9.41 5.62 8.74
C ARG A 7 -9.34 6.59 7.57
N ASP A 8 -10.33 7.47 7.46
CA ASP A 8 -10.38 8.50 6.41
C ASP A 8 -9.22 9.50 6.53
N ALA A 9 -8.92 9.98 7.74
CA ALA A 9 -7.79 10.86 8.00
C ALA A 9 -6.44 10.21 7.67
N LEU A 10 -6.29 8.90 7.94
CA LEU A 10 -5.10 8.14 7.54
C LEU A 10 -4.97 8.06 6.02
N ILE A 11 -6.07 7.78 5.32
CA ILE A 11 -6.09 7.74 3.85
C ILE A 11 -5.76 9.12 3.27
N GLN A 12 -6.38 10.19 3.79
CA GLN A 12 -6.04 11.57 3.39
C GLN A 12 -4.57 11.86 3.61
N GLY A 13 -4.00 11.49 4.77
CA GLY A 13 -2.57 11.64 5.04
C GLY A 13 -1.67 10.89 4.03
N MET A 14 -2.07 9.69 3.60
CA MET A 14 -1.38 8.93 2.55
C MET A 14 -1.48 9.60 1.17
N VAL A 15 -2.61 10.24 0.86
CA VAL A 15 -2.84 11.00 -0.39
C VAL A 15 -2.02 12.29 -0.40
N ASP A 16 -2.05 13.05 0.68
CA ASP A 16 -1.27 14.29 0.85
C ASP A 16 0.24 14.02 0.85
N ASN A 17 0.67 12.87 1.39
CA ASN A 17 2.08 12.49 1.47
C ASN A 17 2.33 11.11 0.85
N PRO A 18 2.33 10.97 -0.49
CA PRO A 18 2.44 9.66 -1.16
C PRO A 18 3.71 8.87 -0.83
N LYS A 19 4.73 9.52 -0.26
CA LYS A 19 5.98 8.90 0.19
C LYS A 19 5.77 7.90 1.34
N VAL A 20 4.70 8.05 2.13
CA VAL A 20 4.43 7.14 3.25
C VAL A 20 3.88 5.79 2.79
N ILE A 21 3.39 5.70 1.55
CA ILE A 21 2.87 4.46 0.96
C ILE A 21 4.07 3.61 0.48
N GLU A 22 4.12 2.35 0.89
CA GLU A 22 5.17 1.43 0.46
C GLU A 22 5.14 1.15 -1.04
N ARG A 23 6.33 1.11 -1.66
CA ARG A 23 6.52 0.86 -3.10
C ARG A 23 7.71 -0.08 -3.30
N PRO A 24 7.74 -0.92 -4.36
CA PRO A 24 6.83 -0.96 -5.52
C PRO A 24 5.50 -1.65 -5.21
N ILE A 25 4.41 -1.15 -5.82
CA ILE A 25 3.09 -1.80 -5.82
C ILE A 25 2.94 -2.47 -7.18
N VAL A 26 2.69 -3.78 -7.19
CA VAL A 26 2.50 -4.57 -8.41
C VAL A 26 1.03 -4.95 -8.54
N LEU A 27 0.50 -4.85 -9.75
CA LEU A 27 -0.89 -5.13 -10.10
C LEU A 27 -0.93 -6.28 -11.11
N SER A 28 -1.66 -7.34 -10.82
CA SER A 28 -1.83 -8.50 -11.71
C SER A 28 -3.18 -9.19 -11.47
N LYS A 29 -3.89 -9.54 -12.55
CA LYS A 29 -5.20 -10.25 -12.53
C LYS A 29 -6.24 -9.66 -11.55
N GLY A 30 -6.25 -8.34 -11.37
CA GLY A 30 -7.16 -7.65 -10.43
C GLY A 30 -6.73 -7.70 -8.96
N LYS A 31 -5.52 -8.19 -8.66
CA LYS A 31 -4.91 -8.20 -7.33
C LYS A 31 -3.76 -7.19 -7.27
N ALA A 32 -3.46 -6.70 -6.08
CA ALA A 32 -2.34 -5.80 -5.79
C ALA A 32 -1.45 -6.39 -4.69
N ALA A 33 -0.13 -6.31 -4.85
CA ALA A 33 0.85 -6.73 -3.84
C ALA A 33 2.01 -5.74 -3.74
N ILE A 34 2.64 -5.69 -2.56
CA ILE A 34 3.90 -4.97 -2.37
C ILE A 34 5.02 -5.84 -2.95
N GLY A 35 5.66 -5.37 -4.01
CA GLY A 35 6.72 -6.09 -4.71
C GLY A 35 8.07 -6.04 -4.01
N ARG A 36 8.08 -5.84 -2.68
CA ARG A 36 9.28 -5.91 -1.86
C ARG A 36 9.01 -6.85 -0.68
N PRO A 37 9.72 -7.97 -0.58
CA PRO A 37 10.75 -8.44 -1.52
C PRO A 37 10.15 -8.90 -2.87
N PRO A 38 10.92 -8.95 -3.98
CA PRO A 38 10.39 -9.17 -5.33
C PRO A 38 9.65 -10.50 -5.51
N GLU A 39 9.93 -11.50 -4.67
CA GLU A 39 9.20 -12.76 -4.62
C GLU A 39 7.72 -12.60 -4.22
N SER A 40 7.35 -11.55 -3.48
CA SER A 40 5.95 -11.29 -3.09
C SER A 40 5.03 -10.98 -4.28
N VAL A 41 5.60 -10.72 -5.45
CA VAL A 41 4.84 -10.55 -6.70
C VAL A 41 4.31 -11.89 -7.22
N LEU A 42 4.95 -13.01 -6.88
CA LEU A 42 4.56 -14.34 -7.34
C LEU A 42 3.17 -14.75 -6.84
N ASP A 43 2.73 -14.26 -5.69
CA ASP A 43 1.39 -14.52 -5.12
C ASP A 43 0.23 -13.95 -5.96
N ILE A 44 0.49 -12.92 -6.78
CA ILE A 44 -0.53 -12.23 -7.58
C ILE A 44 -0.45 -12.52 -9.08
N LEU A 45 0.51 -13.32 -9.53
CA LEU A 45 0.75 -13.62 -10.95
C LEU A 45 -0.19 -14.66 -11.57
#